data_AF-A0A3M1NN93-F1
#
_entry.id   AF-A0A3M1NN93-F1
#
_cell.length_a   1.000
_cell.length_b   1.000
_cell.length_c   1.000
_cell.angle_alpha   90.00
_cell.angle_beta   90.00
_cell.angle_gamma   90.00
#
_symmetry.space_group_name_H-M   'P 1'
#
loop_
_entity.id
_entity.type
_entity.pdbx_description
1 polymer ?
#
loop_
_entity_poly.entity_id
_entity_poly.type
_entity_poly.pdbx_seq_one_letter_code
_entity_poly.pdbx_strand_id
1 'polypeptide(L)'
;EAITQNDSLALLIVNNTNRIFKIDLFSHRHNIGQAPVELVYEQASEPNRRFTGISVHNGFDYYVTVVDSSVAPILSQIYDFTGRNTWKGPLPLYPNGSGLFSALVPTGIISLREQYLDISSKENTMAFIFCQSGSFPQANLYNYYKVQYISTSLFEGQEVLTPRTDLTGTPEEEYLYYYDKFYLPEDVALDYGGNIFVVDAGSEDGSHAPGFYRFGPTGQQQQAVIGFGSGDYQFRSPRGIAVTRNTENQTVYVSDSGNDRILQFKLSRDL
;
A
#
# COMPACT_ATOMS: atom_id res chain seq x y z
N GLU A 1 3.57 1.38 -10.95
CA GLU A 1 2.86 2.15 -9.92
C GLU A 1 2.58 1.27 -8.74
N ALA A 2 1.91 0.12 -8.92
CA ALA A 2 1.94 -0.93 -7.91
C ALA A 2 2.07 -2.32 -8.52
N ILE A 3 2.67 -3.23 -7.75
CA ILE A 3 2.91 -4.61 -8.12
C ILE A 3 2.77 -5.51 -6.91
N THR A 4 2.23 -6.71 -7.09
CA THR A 4 2.20 -7.74 -6.07
C THR A 4 2.52 -9.09 -6.69
N GLN A 5 3.03 -10.02 -5.87
CA GLN A 5 3.33 -11.39 -6.29
C GLN A 5 2.42 -12.37 -5.58
N ASN A 6 1.82 -13.29 -6.35
CA ASN A 6 1.02 -14.38 -5.81
C ASN A 6 1.89 -15.61 -5.51
N ASP A 7 1.28 -16.63 -4.89
CA ASP A 7 2.00 -17.82 -4.42
C ASP A 7 2.49 -18.74 -5.57
N SER A 8 2.06 -18.49 -6.82
CA SER A 8 2.61 -19.11 -8.04
C SER A 8 3.72 -18.27 -8.69
N LEU A 9 4.23 -17.26 -7.98
CA LEU A 9 5.28 -16.33 -8.41
C LEU A 9 4.91 -15.45 -9.62
N ALA A 10 3.64 -15.42 -10.00
CA ALA A 10 3.15 -14.49 -11.00
C ALA A 10 2.99 -13.09 -10.39
N LEU A 11 3.34 -12.09 -11.18
CA LEU A 11 3.22 -10.67 -10.82
C LEU A 11 1.88 -10.15 -11.33
N LEU A 12 1.14 -9.46 -10.48
CA LEU A 12 -0.01 -8.65 -10.86
C LEU A 12 0.35 -7.17 -10.77
N ILE A 13 -0.04 -6.41 -11.78
CA ILE A 13 0.43 -5.03 -11.98
C ILE A 13 -0.76 -4.13 -12.29
N VAL A 14 -0.76 -2.95 -11.68
CA VAL A 14 -1.64 -1.83 -12.02
C VAL A 14 -0.81 -0.58 -12.32
N ASN A 15 -1.33 0.26 -13.21
CA ASN A 15 -0.63 1.41 -13.76
C ASN A 15 -1.55 2.61 -14.05
N ASN A 16 -2.42 2.99 -13.10
CA ASN A 16 -3.27 4.18 -13.19
C ASN A 16 -4.20 4.16 -14.40
N THR A 17 -4.48 2.95 -14.88
CA THR A 17 -5.52 2.65 -15.85
C THR A 17 -6.62 1.85 -15.16
N ASN A 18 -7.72 1.59 -15.87
CA ASN A 18 -8.80 0.71 -15.43
C ASN A 18 -8.48 -0.78 -15.71
N ARG A 19 -7.18 -1.15 -15.79
CA ARG A 19 -6.71 -2.47 -16.23
C ARG A 19 -5.77 -3.10 -15.21
N ILE A 20 -5.81 -4.42 -15.15
CA ILE A 20 -4.91 -5.24 -14.36
C ILE A 20 -4.14 -6.14 -15.33
N PHE A 21 -2.82 -6.16 -15.17
CA PHE A 21 -1.93 -6.96 -15.98
C PHE A 21 -1.28 -8.06 -15.15
N LYS A 22 -0.85 -9.12 -15.82
CA LYS A 22 -0.11 -10.23 -15.24
C LYS A 22 1.18 -10.47 -16.00
N ILE A 23 2.25 -10.78 -15.28
CA ILE A 23 3.50 -11.30 -15.83
C ILE A 23 3.86 -12.58 -15.07
N ASP A 24 3.91 -13.71 -15.76
CA ASP A 24 4.42 -14.96 -15.18
C ASP A 24 5.93 -15.08 -15.45
N LEU A 25 6.72 -14.49 -14.55
CA LEU A 25 8.17 -14.56 -14.63
C LEU A 25 8.69 -15.97 -14.40
N PHE A 26 8.03 -16.79 -13.58
CA PHE A 26 8.52 -18.11 -13.22
C PHE A 26 8.54 -19.06 -14.42
N SER A 27 7.47 -19.08 -15.23
CA SER A 27 7.44 -19.87 -16.47
C SER A 27 8.46 -19.40 -17.52
N HIS A 28 8.98 -18.18 -17.37
CA HIS A 28 10.00 -17.58 -18.24
C HIS A 28 11.39 -17.48 -17.56
N ARG A 29 11.65 -18.28 -16.52
CA ARG A 29 12.95 -18.33 -15.80
C ARG A 29 13.43 -16.96 -15.32
N HIS A 30 12.51 -16.13 -14.87
CA HIS A 30 12.73 -14.75 -14.42
C HIS A 30 13.32 -13.81 -15.48
N ASN A 31 13.24 -14.15 -16.77
CA ASN A 31 13.61 -13.25 -17.85
C ASN A 31 12.45 -12.31 -18.20
N ILE A 32 12.49 -11.09 -17.65
CA ILE A 32 11.44 -10.08 -17.88
C ILE A 32 11.29 -9.69 -19.35
N GLY A 33 12.36 -9.72 -20.14
CA GLY A 33 12.31 -9.39 -21.57
C GLY A 33 11.63 -10.46 -22.43
N GLN A 34 11.40 -11.66 -21.88
CA GLN A 34 10.74 -12.78 -22.56
C GLN A 34 9.36 -13.09 -21.98
N ALA A 35 9.05 -12.60 -20.78
CA ALA A 35 7.76 -12.82 -20.14
C ALA A 35 6.71 -11.84 -20.70
N PRO A 36 5.62 -12.33 -21.31
CA PRO A 36 4.57 -11.46 -21.85
C PRO A 36 3.82 -10.73 -20.74
N VAL A 37 3.36 -9.52 -21.07
CA VAL A 37 2.42 -8.76 -20.25
C VAL A 37 1.01 -9.08 -20.70
N GLU A 38 0.28 -9.83 -19.87
CA GLU A 38 -1.08 -10.29 -20.16
C GLU A 38 -2.09 -9.32 -19.55
N LEU A 39 -3.09 -8.86 -20.30
CA LEU A 39 -4.26 -8.18 -19.74
C LEU A 39 -5.17 -9.22 -19.11
N VAL A 40 -5.40 -9.14 -17.80
CA VAL A 40 -6.24 -10.12 -17.07
C VAL A 40 -7.57 -9.56 -16.61
N TYR A 41 -7.71 -8.24 -16.54
CA TYR A 41 -8.98 -7.58 -16.23
C TYR A 41 -9.00 -6.15 -16.78
N GLU A 42 -10.15 -5.71 -17.27
CA GLU A 42 -10.43 -4.32 -17.66
C GLU A 42 -11.84 -3.93 -17.22
N GLN A 43 -11.96 -2.81 -16.51
CA GLN A 43 -13.26 -2.23 -16.15
C GLN A 43 -13.75 -1.29 -17.26
N ALA A 44 -14.19 -1.87 -18.38
CA ALA A 44 -14.56 -1.12 -19.59
C ALA A 44 -15.72 -0.13 -19.38
N SER A 45 -16.60 -0.37 -18.39
CA SER A 45 -17.70 0.53 -18.05
C SER A 45 -17.24 1.86 -17.43
N GLU A 46 -16.01 1.91 -16.91
CA GLU A 46 -15.45 3.07 -16.20
C GLU A 46 -14.07 3.42 -16.80
N PRO A 47 -14.01 3.98 -18.03
CA PRO A 47 -12.76 4.13 -18.77
C PRO A 47 -11.76 5.11 -18.15
N ASN A 48 -12.22 6.02 -17.28
CA ASN A 48 -11.37 7.00 -16.59
C ASN A 48 -10.98 6.56 -15.17
N ARG A 49 -11.45 5.38 -14.72
CA ARG A 49 -11.08 4.81 -13.43
C ARG A 49 -9.60 4.44 -13.43
N ARG A 50 -8.95 4.64 -12.30
CA ARG A 50 -7.51 4.37 -12.14
C ARG A 50 -7.30 3.38 -11.01
N PHE A 51 -6.61 2.28 -11.30
CA PHE A 51 -6.12 1.35 -10.29
C PHE A 51 -4.74 1.79 -9.84
N THR A 52 -4.60 2.09 -8.55
CA THR A 52 -3.42 2.75 -7.96
C THR A 52 -2.52 1.79 -7.19
N GLY A 53 -3.11 0.81 -6.52
CA GLY A 53 -2.48 -0.12 -5.60
C GLY A 53 -3.03 -1.52 -5.79
N ILE A 54 -2.21 -2.53 -5.54
CA ILE A 54 -2.61 -3.94 -5.67
C ILE A 54 -1.88 -4.79 -4.64
N SER A 55 -2.60 -5.69 -3.98
CA SER A 55 -1.99 -6.63 -3.03
C SER A 55 -2.74 -7.94 -2.98
N VAL A 56 -2.02 -9.05 -3.17
CA VAL A 56 -2.62 -10.38 -3.01
C VAL A 56 -3.00 -10.60 -1.54
N HIS A 57 -4.18 -11.16 -1.29
CA HIS A 57 -4.69 -11.63 0.00
C HIS A 57 -5.19 -13.08 -0.18
N ASN A 58 -5.30 -13.86 0.91
CA ASN A 58 -5.87 -15.21 0.88
C ASN A 58 -5.45 -16.11 -0.32
N GLY A 59 -4.19 -16.55 -0.32
CA GLY A 59 -3.61 -17.37 -1.40
C GLY A 59 -3.42 -16.60 -2.71
N PHE A 60 -4.51 -16.44 -3.48
CA PHE A 60 -4.49 -15.86 -4.83
C PHE A 60 -5.47 -14.69 -5.04
N ASP A 61 -6.41 -14.48 -4.13
CA ASP A 61 -7.31 -13.34 -4.20
C ASP A 61 -6.50 -12.04 -4.02
N TYR A 62 -7.05 -10.90 -4.42
CA TYR A 62 -6.28 -9.66 -4.32
C TYR A 62 -7.16 -8.43 -4.18
N TYR A 63 -6.63 -7.45 -3.47
CA TYR A 63 -7.20 -6.13 -3.37
C TYR A 63 -6.66 -5.25 -4.48
N VAL A 64 -7.49 -4.32 -4.96
CA VAL A 64 -7.08 -3.24 -5.84
C VAL A 64 -7.62 -1.94 -5.26
N THR A 65 -6.76 -0.94 -5.08
CA THR A 65 -7.21 0.40 -4.74
C THR A 65 -7.58 1.17 -5.99
N VAL A 66 -8.61 2.00 -5.89
CA VAL A 66 -9.32 2.53 -7.04
C VAL A 66 -9.63 4.01 -6.85
N VAL A 67 -9.28 4.81 -7.85
CA VAL A 67 -9.56 6.25 -7.87
C VAL A 67 -10.40 6.57 -9.10
N ASP A 68 -11.57 7.16 -8.85
CA ASP A 68 -12.45 7.67 -9.90
C ASP A 68 -12.18 9.14 -10.17
N SER A 69 -12.26 9.53 -11.45
CA SER A 69 -12.19 10.93 -11.87
C SER A 69 -13.46 11.72 -11.54
N SER A 70 -14.58 11.03 -11.29
CA SER A 70 -15.88 11.61 -10.93
C SER A 70 -16.42 10.90 -9.69
N VAL A 71 -15.86 11.19 -8.51
CA VAL A 71 -16.35 10.54 -7.29
C VAL A 71 -17.69 11.14 -6.91
N ALA A 72 -18.78 10.47 -7.28
CA ALA A 72 -19.95 10.46 -6.41
C ALA A 72 -19.55 9.64 -5.16
N PRO A 73 -19.66 10.19 -3.93
CA PRO A 73 -19.08 9.62 -2.70
C PRO A 73 -19.82 8.38 -2.17
N ILE A 74 -20.25 7.46 -3.06
CA ILE A 74 -21.15 6.36 -2.72
C ILE A 74 -20.50 4.98 -2.78
N LEU A 75 -19.28 4.82 -3.30
CA LEU A 75 -18.58 3.53 -3.38
C LEU A 75 -17.22 3.57 -2.70
N SER A 76 -16.90 2.50 -1.97
CA SER A 76 -15.55 2.27 -1.41
C SER A 76 -14.49 2.24 -2.51
N GLN A 77 -13.29 2.67 -2.15
CA GLN A 77 -12.16 2.83 -3.06
C GLN A 77 -11.18 1.66 -3.01
N ILE A 78 -11.59 0.53 -2.41
CA ILE A 78 -10.81 -0.71 -2.38
C ILE A 78 -11.72 -1.85 -2.85
N TYR A 79 -11.33 -2.50 -3.94
CA TYR A 79 -12.06 -3.59 -4.56
C TYR A 79 -11.41 -4.92 -4.25
N ASP A 80 -12.24 -5.96 -4.10
CA ASP A 80 -11.80 -7.34 -3.93
C ASP A 80 -11.98 -8.11 -5.24
N PHE A 81 -10.99 -8.95 -5.55
CA PHE A 81 -10.96 -9.82 -6.72
C PHE A 81 -10.63 -11.25 -6.29
N THR A 82 -11.20 -12.21 -7.03
CA THR A 82 -10.78 -13.60 -6.92
C THR A 82 -9.40 -13.79 -7.56
N GLY A 83 -8.68 -14.84 -7.19
CA GLY A 83 -7.43 -15.24 -7.83
C GLY A 83 -7.56 -15.69 -9.30
N ARG A 84 -8.79 -15.71 -9.82
CA ARG A 84 -9.09 -15.90 -11.25
C ARG A 84 -9.44 -14.57 -11.94
N ASN A 85 -9.06 -13.45 -11.33
CA ASN A 85 -9.25 -12.09 -11.83
C ASN A 85 -10.73 -11.69 -12.03
N THR A 86 -11.62 -12.22 -11.19
CA THR A 86 -13.04 -11.84 -11.19
C THR A 86 -13.31 -10.82 -10.10
N TRP A 87 -13.89 -9.67 -10.45
CA TRP A 87 -14.29 -8.64 -9.49
C TRP A 87 -15.42 -9.16 -8.59
N LYS A 88 -15.20 -9.15 -7.27
CA LYS A 88 -16.20 -9.52 -6.26
C LYS A 88 -17.05 -8.33 -5.83
N GLY A 89 -16.47 -7.13 -5.87
CA GLY A 89 -17.12 -5.91 -5.41
C GLY A 89 -16.19 -5.03 -4.57
N PRO A 90 -16.69 -3.86 -4.15
CA PRO A 90 -16.03 -3.00 -3.17
C PRO A 90 -16.01 -3.62 -1.76
N LEU A 91 -14.93 -3.41 -1.01
CA LEU A 91 -14.90 -3.63 0.44
C LEU A 91 -15.81 -2.61 1.15
N PRO A 92 -16.39 -2.91 2.33
CA PRO A 92 -17.34 -2.04 3.01
C PRO A 92 -16.67 -0.87 3.78
N LEU A 93 -15.87 -0.06 3.10
CA LEU A 93 -15.28 1.18 3.63
C LEU A 93 -16.06 2.41 3.12
N TYR A 94 -16.12 3.48 3.92
CA TYR A 94 -16.93 4.66 3.59
C TYR A 94 -16.06 5.80 3.03
N PRO A 95 -16.33 6.34 1.83
CA PRO A 95 -15.62 7.51 1.31
C PRO A 95 -16.24 8.81 1.88
N ASN A 96 -16.23 8.98 3.20
CA ASN A 96 -16.96 10.06 3.87
C ASN A 96 -16.05 11.20 4.39
N GLY A 97 -14.74 11.06 4.23
CA GLY A 97 -13.78 12.10 4.62
C GLY A 97 -13.72 12.40 6.12
N SER A 98 -14.17 11.49 6.99
CA SER A 98 -14.21 11.73 8.44
C SER A 98 -12.97 11.23 9.21
N GLY A 99 -11.98 10.65 8.52
CA GLY A 99 -10.78 10.09 9.14
C GLY A 99 -10.72 8.56 9.13
N LEU A 100 -10.68 7.92 10.30
CA LEU A 100 -10.55 6.46 10.39
C LEU A 100 -11.73 5.75 9.71
N PHE A 101 -11.45 4.59 9.14
CA PHE A 101 -12.39 3.77 8.37
C PHE A 101 -12.91 4.44 7.07
N SER A 102 -12.19 5.44 6.56
CA SER A 102 -12.48 6.13 5.29
C SER A 102 -11.39 5.93 4.25
N ALA A 103 -11.75 5.54 3.03
CA ALA A 103 -10.80 5.42 1.91
C ALA A 103 -11.06 6.53 0.89
N LEU A 104 -10.11 7.47 0.79
CA LEU A 104 -10.20 8.68 -0.04
C LEU A 104 -8.90 8.91 -0.82
N VAL A 105 -8.96 8.68 -2.11
CA VAL A 105 -7.85 8.71 -3.06
C VAL A 105 -6.69 7.83 -2.59
N PRO A 106 -6.89 6.51 -2.48
CA PRO A 106 -5.87 5.56 -2.08
C PRO A 106 -4.75 5.47 -3.12
N THR A 107 -3.53 5.33 -2.63
CA THR A 107 -2.28 5.33 -3.41
C THR A 107 -1.61 3.97 -3.39
N GLY A 108 -1.62 3.29 -2.24
CA GLY A 108 -1.00 1.97 -2.06
C GLY A 108 -1.77 1.09 -1.08
N ILE A 109 -1.52 -0.22 -1.13
CA ILE A 109 -2.14 -1.20 -0.23
C ILE A 109 -1.23 -2.41 -0.06
N ILE A 110 -1.20 -2.96 1.15
CA ILE A 110 -0.54 -4.22 1.47
C ILE A 110 -1.45 -5.09 2.32
N SER A 111 -1.65 -6.35 1.95
CA SER A 111 -2.30 -7.33 2.80
C SER A 111 -1.37 -7.77 3.92
N LEU A 112 -1.92 -8.00 5.12
CA LEU A 112 -1.17 -8.59 6.23
C LEU A 112 -0.71 -10.01 5.95
N ARG A 113 -1.23 -10.70 4.91
CA ARG A 113 -0.72 -12.02 4.51
C ARG A 113 0.79 -12.00 4.29
N GLU A 114 1.32 -10.85 3.89
CA GLU A 114 2.73 -10.61 3.59
C GLU A 114 3.66 -10.73 4.80
N GLN A 115 3.10 -10.73 6.02
CA GLN A 115 3.85 -11.01 7.25
C GLN A 115 4.28 -12.48 7.33
N TYR A 116 3.63 -13.40 6.61
CA TYR A 116 3.85 -14.84 6.73
C TYR A 116 4.74 -15.39 5.61
N LEU A 117 5.67 -16.28 5.97
CA LEU A 117 6.59 -16.93 5.03
C LEU A 117 5.96 -18.15 4.33
N ASP A 118 5.09 -18.88 5.01
CA ASP A 118 4.43 -20.09 4.51
C ASP A 118 2.92 -19.85 4.34
N ILE A 119 2.34 -20.44 3.29
CA ILE A 119 0.90 -20.44 3.05
C ILE A 119 0.12 -21.09 4.19
N SER A 120 0.69 -22.09 4.88
CA SER A 120 0.01 -22.78 5.98
C SER A 120 -0.13 -21.96 7.25
N SER A 121 0.71 -20.93 7.43
CA SER A 121 0.64 -20.01 8.57
C SER A 121 -0.20 -18.76 8.27
N LYS A 122 -0.67 -18.58 7.03
CA LYS A 122 -1.48 -17.42 6.65
C LYS A 122 -2.86 -17.56 7.30
N GLU A 123 -3.21 -16.59 8.14
CA GLU A 123 -4.59 -16.44 8.55
C GLU A 123 -5.46 -16.08 7.34
N ASN A 124 -6.68 -16.64 7.30
CA ASN A 124 -7.66 -16.37 6.25
C ASN A 124 -8.54 -15.15 6.56
N THR A 125 -8.07 -14.28 7.47
CA THR A 125 -8.76 -13.07 7.91
C THR A 125 -8.41 -11.91 6.99
N MET A 126 -9.42 -11.09 6.65
CA MET A 126 -9.16 -9.89 5.87
C MET A 126 -8.45 -8.85 6.73
N ALA A 127 -7.19 -8.58 6.40
CA ALA A 127 -6.46 -7.50 7.03
C ALA A 127 -5.48 -6.88 6.02
N PHE A 128 -5.40 -5.56 6.04
CA PHE A 128 -4.54 -4.79 5.15
C PHE A 128 -4.19 -3.43 5.76
N ILE A 129 -3.11 -2.85 5.25
CA ILE A 129 -2.75 -1.46 5.46
C ILE A 129 -2.83 -0.77 4.11
N PHE A 130 -3.38 0.43 4.06
CA PHE A 130 -3.43 1.23 2.84
C PHE A 130 -2.97 2.67 3.08
N CYS A 131 -2.38 3.25 2.02
CA CYS A 131 -1.98 4.65 1.93
C CYS A 131 -3.00 5.42 1.10
N GLN A 132 -3.11 6.72 1.35
CA GLN A 132 -3.99 7.60 0.60
C GLN A 132 -3.47 9.04 0.63
N SER A 133 -3.73 9.82 -0.42
CA SER A 133 -3.48 11.27 -0.36
C SER A 133 -4.45 11.95 0.59
N GLY A 134 -5.63 11.36 0.79
CA GLY A 134 -6.65 11.88 1.68
C GLY A 134 -7.20 13.24 1.23
N SER A 135 -6.98 13.67 -0.02
CA SER A 135 -7.43 14.97 -0.52
C SER A 135 -8.33 14.79 -1.73
N PHE A 136 -9.60 15.18 -1.60
CA PHE A 136 -10.54 15.23 -2.71
C PHE A 136 -11.29 16.57 -2.74
N PRO A 137 -10.63 17.63 -3.26
CA PRO A 137 -11.14 19.00 -3.18
C PRO A 137 -12.51 19.20 -3.83
N GLN A 138 -12.83 18.44 -4.90
CA GLN A 138 -14.11 18.56 -5.63
C GLN A 138 -15.34 18.29 -4.74
N ALA A 139 -15.18 17.54 -3.65
CA ALA A 139 -16.25 17.23 -2.70
C ALA A 139 -15.99 17.76 -1.28
N ASN A 140 -14.97 18.61 -1.08
CA ASN A 140 -14.54 19.11 0.24
C ASN A 140 -14.25 17.99 1.26
N LEU A 141 -13.68 16.87 0.82
CA LEU A 141 -13.33 15.74 1.69
C LEU A 141 -11.83 15.69 1.95
N TYR A 142 -11.46 15.51 3.22
CA TYR A 142 -10.08 15.45 3.69
C TYR A 142 -9.89 14.38 4.77
N ASN A 143 -8.96 13.44 4.55
CA ASN A 143 -8.55 12.46 5.54
C ASN A 143 -7.20 12.87 6.15
N TYR A 144 -7.20 13.12 7.47
CA TYR A 144 -5.98 13.42 8.23
C TYR A 144 -5.13 12.17 8.53
N TYR A 145 -5.78 11.00 8.66
CA TYR A 145 -5.11 9.71 8.81
C TYR A 145 -4.86 9.10 7.43
N LYS A 146 -3.71 9.43 6.86
CA LYS A 146 -3.36 9.06 5.48
C LYS A 146 -2.79 7.65 5.32
N VAL A 147 -2.50 6.96 6.42
CA VAL A 147 -2.21 5.53 6.44
C VAL A 147 -3.19 4.87 7.40
N GLN A 148 -3.81 3.79 6.97
CA GLN A 148 -4.81 3.08 7.77
C GLN A 148 -4.56 1.59 7.76
N TYR A 149 -4.60 1.02 8.96
CA TYR A 149 -4.54 -0.40 9.24
C TYR A 149 -5.96 -0.88 9.58
N ILE A 150 -6.50 -1.71 8.69
CA ILE A 150 -7.80 -2.36 8.83
C ILE A 150 -7.59 -3.85 9.08
N SER A 151 -8.29 -4.40 10.07
CA SER A 151 -8.35 -5.84 10.36
C SER A 151 -9.80 -6.29 10.54
N THR A 152 -10.05 -7.60 10.50
CA THR A 152 -11.34 -8.14 10.91
C THR A 152 -11.47 -8.21 12.43
N SER A 153 -12.63 -7.87 12.94
CA SER A 153 -13.08 -8.23 14.28
C SER A 153 -14.37 -9.04 14.20
N LEU A 154 -14.68 -9.83 15.23
CA LEU A 154 -15.95 -10.54 15.32
C LEU A 154 -16.96 -9.65 16.04
N PHE A 155 -18.06 -9.33 15.35
CA PHE A 155 -19.21 -8.65 15.92
C PHE A 155 -20.45 -9.51 15.70
N GLU A 156 -21.12 -9.92 16.79
CA GLU A 156 -22.31 -10.78 16.74
C GLU A 156 -22.14 -12.07 15.89
N GLY A 157 -20.92 -12.64 15.87
CA GLY A 157 -20.61 -13.84 15.12
C GLY A 157 -20.32 -13.63 13.63
N GLN A 158 -20.26 -12.37 13.17
CA GLN A 158 -19.86 -12.00 11.82
C GLN A 158 -18.51 -11.28 11.83
N GLU A 159 -17.68 -11.56 10.83
CA GLU A 159 -16.45 -10.80 10.60
C GLU A 159 -16.80 -9.44 10.00
N VAL A 160 -16.34 -8.38 10.66
CA VAL A 160 -16.49 -7.00 10.20
C VAL A 160 -15.12 -6.34 10.12
N LEU A 161 -14.90 -5.53 9.08
CA LEU A 161 -13.70 -4.72 8.98
C LEU A 161 -13.70 -3.66 10.07
N THR A 162 -12.57 -3.45 10.73
CA THR A 162 -12.42 -2.53 11.86
C THR A 162 -11.05 -1.86 11.79
N PRO A 163 -10.96 -0.53 11.99
CA PRO A 163 -9.67 0.14 12.09
C PRO A 163 -8.94 -0.27 13.38
N ARG A 164 -7.63 -0.49 13.29
CA ARG A 164 -6.76 -0.75 14.46
C ARG A 164 -6.48 0.55 15.21
N THR A 165 -7.33 0.88 16.19
CA THR A 165 -7.20 2.11 16.99
C THR A 165 -6.15 2.01 18.08
N ASP A 166 -5.64 0.83 18.42
CA ASP A 166 -4.54 0.65 19.38
C ASP A 166 -3.21 1.22 18.89
N LEU A 167 -3.13 1.63 17.63
CA LEU A 167 -2.00 2.35 17.03
C LEU A 167 -2.06 3.87 17.32
N THR A 168 -3.08 4.36 18.03
CA THR A 168 -3.10 5.72 18.56
C THR A 168 -2.27 5.78 19.84
N GLY A 169 -1.12 6.45 19.81
CA GLY A 169 -0.24 6.58 20.97
C GLY A 169 0.13 8.02 21.29
N THR A 170 0.63 8.22 22.51
CA THR A 170 1.23 9.45 23.04
C THR A 170 2.75 9.22 23.15
N PRO A 171 3.55 9.62 22.15
CA PRO A 171 3.83 11.03 21.83
C PRO A 171 3.44 11.42 20.40
N GLU A 172 2.92 12.63 20.30
CA GLU A 172 2.15 13.16 19.18
C GLU A 172 2.97 13.46 17.91
N GLU A 173 4.07 12.81 17.57
CA GLU A 173 4.67 13.00 16.22
C GLU A 173 5.26 11.70 15.69
N GLU A 174 5.57 10.77 16.58
CA GLU A 174 6.26 9.52 16.29
C GLU A 174 5.31 8.33 16.13
N TYR A 175 4.00 8.52 16.02
CA TYR A 175 3.05 7.40 15.81
C TYR A 175 2.50 7.35 14.38
N LEU A 176 2.16 6.15 13.90
CA LEU A 176 1.59 5.92 12.57
C LEU A 176 0.31 6.75 12.34
N TYR A 177 -0.55 6.82 13.34
CA TYR A 177 -1.80 7.58 13.32
C TYR A 177 -1.66 8.99 13.91
N TYR A 178 -0.48 9.60 13.82
CA TYR A 178 -0.42 11.03 14.10
C TYR A 178 -1.15 11.81 13.00
N TYR A 179 -1.92 12.83 13.39
CA TYR A 179 -2.69 13.64 12.44
C TYR A 179 -1.74 14.33 11.46
N ASP A 180 -2.08 14.33 10.17
CA ASP A 180 -1.26 14.95 9.11
C ASP A 180 0.22 14.53 9.08
N LYS A 181 0.54 13.34 9.64
CA LYS A 181 1.91 12.82 9.65
C LYS A 181 2.54 12.74 8.26
N PHE A 182 1.72 12.36 7.29
CA PHE A 182 2.17 12.14 5.93
C PHE A 182 1.66 13.25 5.01
N TYR A 183 2.47 13.65 4.05
CA TYR A 183 2.06 14.58 3.02
C TYR A 183 1.43 13.85 1.84
N LEU A 184 2.17 12.93 1.21
CA LEU A 184 1.71 12.12 0.08
C LEU A 184 2.28 10.70 0.21
N PRO A 185 1.71 9.85 1.10
CA PRO A 185 2.16 8.48 1.21
C PRO A 185 1.77 7.73 -0.06
N GLU A 186 2.74 7.14 -0.77
CA GLU A 186 2.51 6.49 -2.06
C GLU A 186 2.35 4.97 -1.90
N ASP A 187 3.09 4.35 -1.00
CA ASP A 187 3.12 2.90 -0.86
C ASP A 187 3.47 2.46 0.58
N VAL A 188 3.12 1.22 0.88
CA VAL A 188 3.33 0.59 2.19
C VAL A 188 3.83 -0.84 2.03
N ALA A 189 4.83 -1.21 2.83
CA ALA A 189 5.35 -2.57 2.92
C ALA A 189 5.39 -3.06 4.37
N LEU A 190 5.46 -4.37 4.53
CA LEU A 190 5.56 -5.06 5.81
C LEU A 190 6.79 -5.96 5.84
N ASP A 191 7.41 -6.08 7.00
CA ASP A 191 8.35 -7.16 7.26
C ASP A 191 7.73 -8.33 8.04
N TYR A 192 8.53 -9.38 8.23
CA TYR A 192 8.12 -10.57 8.98
C TYR A 192 7.82 -10.29 10.46
N GLY A 193 8.42 -9.25 11.03
CA GLY A 193 8.14 -8.81 12.41
C GLY A 193 6.88 -7.96 12.54
N GLY A 194 6.17 -7.69 11.44
CA GLY A 194 5.02 -6.79 11.41
C GLY A 194 5.40 -5.31 11.48
N ASN A 195 6.67 -4.95 11.28
CA ASN A 195 7.05 -3.55 11.15
C ASN A 195 6.50 -3.00 9.83
N ILE A 196 6.03 -1.75 9.89
CA ILE A 196 5.32 -1.07 8.82
C ILE A 196 6.27 -0.06 8.19
N PHE A 197 6.43 -0.14 6.87
CA PHE A 197 7.26 0.77 6.10
C PHE A 197 6.36 1.60 5.21
N VAL A 198 6.41 2.92 5.33
CA VAL A 198 5.62 3.84 4.52
C VAL A 198 6.57 4.74 3.76
N VAL A 199 6.41 4.83 2.44
CA VAL A 199 7.10 5.82 1.63
C VAL A 199 6.20 7.03 1.40
N ASP A 200 6.73 8.21 1.67
CA ASP A 200 6.06 9.49 1.48
C ASP A 200 6.79 10.27 0.39
N ALA A 201 6.05 10.62 -0.67
CA ALA A 201 6.57 11.36 -1.81
C ALA A 201 6.89 12.82 -1.48
N GLY A 202 6.47 13.33 -0.32
CA GLY A 202 6.63 14.72 0.06
C GLY A 202 5.96 15.66 -0.94
N SER A 203 6.34 16.93 -0.89
CA SER A 203 5.92 17.91 -1.89
C SER A 203 6.94 18.01 -3.02
N GLU A 204 6.49 18.35 -4.22
CA GLU A 204 7.37 18.46 -5.40
C GLU A 204 8.48 19.52 -5.23
N ASP A 205 8.22 20.52 -4.39
CA ASP A 205 9.14 21.63 -4.07
C ASP A 205 10.02 21.39 -2.83
N GLY A 206 9.81 20.28 -2.12
CA GLY A 206 10.55 19.94 -0.90
C GLY A 206 10.13 20.69 0.36
N SER A 207 9.06 21.50 0.33
CA SER A 207 8.44 22.08 1.54
C SER A 207 8.00 21.01 2.55
N HIS A 208 7.61 19.83 2.05
CA HIS A 208 7.43 18.61 2.82
C HIS A 208 8.47 17.61 2.32
N ALA A 209 9.44 17.28 3.17
CA ALA A 209 10.57 16.46 2.76
C ALA A 209 10.13 15.01 2.47
N PRO A 210 10.54 14.43 1.32
CA PRO A 210 10.20 13.06 0.96
C PRO A 210 11.10 12.04 1.65
N GLY A 211 10.66 10.78 1.68
CA GLY A 211 11.48 9.64 2.08
C GLY A 211 10.64 8.50 2.59
N PHE A 212 11.15 7.74 3.56
CA PHE A 212 10.39 6.64 4.14
C PHE A 212 10.52 6.57 5.67
N TYR A 213 9.51 5.97 6.28
CA TYR A 213 9.37 5.76 7.71
C TYR A 213 9.26 4.27 8.00
N ARG A 214 9.80 3.85 9.14
CA ARG A 214 9.61 2.52 9.73
C ARG A 214 8.89 2.66 11.06
N PHE A 215 7.81 1.91 11.24
CA PHE A 215 7.06 1.80 12.47
C PHE A 215 7.11 0.38 13.00
N GLY A 216 7.09 0.24 14.33
CA GLY A 216 6.83 -1.03 14.96
C GLY A 216 5.37 -1.49 14.75
N PRO A 217 5.05 -2.75 15.11
CA PRO A 217 3.70 -3.29 14.98
C PRO A 217 2.64 -2.56 15.82
N THR A 218 3.09 -1.85 16.86
CA THR A 218 2.26 -1.00 17.74
C THR A 218 2.15 0.45 17.22
N GLY A 219 2.69 0.75 16.04
CA GLY A 219 2.57 2.05 15.40
C GLY A 219 3.60 3.09 15.84
N GLN A 220 4.47 2.80 16.80
CA GLN A 220 5.57 3.69 17.16
C GLN A 220 6.63 3.73 16.05
N GLN A 221 7.06 4.92 15.63
CA GLN A 221 8.14 5.15 14.70
C GLN A 221 9.46 4.69 15.32
N GLN A 222 10.18 3.87 14.57
CA GLN A 222 11.50 3.36 14.95
C GLN A 222 12.61 4.07 14.16
N GLN A 223 12.31 4.47 12.92
CA GLN A 223 13.29 5.11 12.04
C GLN A 223 12.58 5.94 10.97
N ALA A 224 13.27 6.96 10.49
CA ALA A 224 12.90 7.68 9.28
C ALA A 224 14.16 8.03 8.49
N VAL A 225 14.09 7.96 7.16
CA VAL A 225 15.13 8.45 6.25
C VAL A 225 14.43 9.43 5.33
N ILE A 226 14.64 10.73 5.59
CA ILE A 226 13.89 11.83 4.99
C ILE A 226 14.87 12.89 4.49
N GLY A 227 14.67 13.37 3.27
CA GLY A 227 15.49 14.42 2.68
C GLY A 227 15.10 14.70 1.24
N PHE A 228 14.98 15.97 0.88
CA PHE A 228 14.74 16.37 -0.50
C PHE A 228 16.05 16.52 -1.27
N GLY A 229 16.15 15.93 -2.46
CA GLY A 229 17.32 16.06 -3.33
C GLY A 229 17.69 14.77 -4.05
N SER A 230 18.95 14.68 -4.45
CA SER A 230 19.50 13.56 -5.24
C SER A 230 20.76 12.95 -4.63
N GLY A 231 21.20 13.44 -3.46
CA GLY A 231 22.30 12.86 -2.69
C GLY A 231 21.93 11.55 -2.01
N ASP A 232 22.86 11.06 -1.19
CA ASP A 232 22.62 9.93 -0.30
C ASP A 232 21.53 10.29 0.72
N TYR A 233 20.63 9.34 1.02
CA TYR A 233 19.50 9.54 1.93
C TYR A 233 18.52 10.66 1.53
N GLN A 234 18.58 11.12 0.27
CA GLN A 234 17.67 12.11 -0.29
C GLN A 234 16.84 11.51 -1.42
N PHE A 235 15.65 12.07 -1.63
CA PHE A 235 14.67 11.58 -2.59
C PHE A 235 14.01 12.73 -3.35
N ARG A 236 13.39 12.38 -4.48
CA ARG A 236 12.53 13.22 -5.28
C ARG A 236 11.35 12.38 -5.79
N SER A 237 10.15 12.60 -5.24
CA SER A 237 8.95 11.81 -5.56
C SER A 237 9.18 10.29 -5.49
N PRO A 238 9.64 9.75 -4.34
CA PRO A 238 9.71 8.31 -4.15
C PRO A 238 8.30 7.70 -4.17
N ARG A 239 8.13 6.54 -4.82
CA ARG A 239 6.79 5.97 -5.08
C ARG A 239 6.56 4.59 -4.52
N GLY A 240 7.52 3.67 -4.68
CA GLY A 240 7.38 2.29 -4.25
C GLY A 240 8.37 1.94 -3.17
N ILE A 241 7.97 1.05 -2.27
CA ILE A 241 8.83 0.53 -1.21
C ILE A 241 8.72 -0.98 -1.12
N ALA A 242 9.87 -1.66 -1.02
CA ALA A 242 9.92 -3.10 -0.82
C ALA A 242 10.92 -3.42 0.27
N VAL A 243 10.58 -4.38 1.14
CA VAL A 243 11.47 -4.83 2.21
C VAL A 243 11.79 -6.31 2.04
N THR A 244 13.04 -6.68 2.26
CA THR A 244 13.41 -8.09 2.28
C THR A 244 12.78 -8.76 3.50
N ARG A 245 12.18 -9.93 3.32
CA ARG A 245 11.58 -10.71 4.41
C ARG A 245 12.58 -11.43 5.33
N ASN A 246 13.87 -11.14 5.20
CA ASN A 246 14.90 -11.73 6.06
C ASN A 246 14.85 -11.08 7.45
N THR A 247 14.87 -11.90 8.51
CA THR A 247 14.85 -11.46 9.90
C THR A 247 16.19 -10.89 10.36
N GLU A 248 17.33 -11.21 9.75
CA GLU A 248 18.66 -10.81 10.25
C GLU A 248 19.25 -9.59 9.52
N ASN A 249 19.12 -9.52 8.20
CA ASN A 249 19.71 -8.46 7.36
C ASN A 249 18.64 -7.80 6.49
N GLN A 250 17.75 -7.05 7.15
CA GLN A 250 16.67 -6.37 6.46
C GLN A 250 17.22 -5.29 5.54
N THR A 251 16.81 -5.37 4.27
CA THR A 251 17.10 -4.37 3.26
C THR A 251 15.80 -3.74 2.79
N VAL A 252 15.77 -2.40 2.75
CA VAL A 252 14.68 -1.61 2.16
C VAL A 252 15.13 -1.16 0.77
N TYR A 253 14.28 -1.34 -0.23
CA TYR A 253 14.43 -0.76 -1.56
C TYR A 253 13.35 0.30 -1.75
N VAL A 254 13.74 1.48 -2.25
CA VAL A 254 12.83 2.58 -2.54
C VAL A 254 13.00 3.00 -3.99
N SER A 255 11.89 3.10 -4.74
CA SER A 255 11.92 3.66 -6.09
C SER A 255 11.81 5.18 -6.07
N ASP A 256 12.97 5.83 -6.22
CA ASP A 256 13.12 7.28 -6.21
C ASP A 256 12.87 7.84 -7.62
N SER A 257 11.59 7.90 -7.97
CA SER A 257 11.14 8.02 -9.37
C SER A 257 11.52 9.36 -10.00
N GLY A 258 11.56 10.45 -9.23
CA GLY A 258 11.99 11.75 -9.73
C GLY A 258 13.51 11.88 -9.94
N ASN A 259 14.29 10.90 -9.51
CA ASN A 259 15.73 10.79 -9.75
C ASN A 259 16.09 9.57 -10.62
N ASP A 260 15.10 8.87 -11.20
CA ASP A 260 15.28 7.70 -12.06
C ASP A 260 16.16 6.60 -11.46
N ARG A 261 16.05 6.35 -10.16
CA ARG A 261 16.91 5.38 -9.44
C ARG A 261 16.16 4.52 -8.43
N ILE A 262 16.80 3.42 -8.04
CA ILE A 262 16.44 2.63 -6.87
C ILE A 262 17.50 2.86 -5.80
N LEU A 263 17.07 3.21 -4.59
CA LEU A 263 17.94 3.27 -3.42
C LEU A 263 17.79 2.00 -2.60
N GLN A 264 18.91 1.53 -2.04
CA GLN A 264 18.99 0.35 -1.19
C GLN A 264 19.53 0.77 0.19
N PHE A 265 18.78 0.45 1.25
CA PHE A 265 19.17 0.70 2.63
C PHE A 265 19.28 -0.62 3.37
N LYS A 266 20.46 -0.92 3.91
CA LYS A 266 20.64 -2.02 4.86
C LYS A 266 20.33 -1.47 6.25
N LEU A 267 19.30 -2.01 6.89
CA LEU A 267 18.95 -1.61 8.24
C LEU A 267 19.77 -2.44 9.22
N SER A 268 20.64 -1.77 10.00
CA SER A 268 21.26 -2.40 11.16
C SER A 268 20.22 -2.51 12.28
N ARG A 269 20.26 -3.61 13.03
CA ARG A 269 19.54 -3.74 14.31
C ARG A 269 20.28 -3.07 15.46
N ASP A 270 21.50 -2.60 15.21
CA ASP A 270 22.35 -1.98 16.22
C ASP A 270 21.95 -0.51 16.39
N LEU A 271 21.35 -0.23 17.55
CA LEU A 271 21.18 1.10 18.14
C LEU A 271 22.51 1.60 18.71
#